data_AF-A0A382UTQ2-F1
#
_entry.id   AF-A0A382UTQ2-F1
#
_cell.length_a   1.000
_cell.length_b   1.000
_cell.length_c   1.000
_cell.angle_alpha   90.00
_cell.angle_beta   90.00
_cell.angle_gamma   90.00
#
_symmetry.space_group_name_H-M   'P 1'
#
loop_
_entity.id
_entity.type
_entity.pdbx_description
1 polymer ?
#
loop_
_entity_poly.entity_id
_entity_poly.type
_entity_poly.pdbx_seq_one_letter_code
_entity_poly.pdbx_strand_id
1 'polypeptide(L)'
;MFWLLTVCLFLLASMFVVVPLWLRITAASFESEELRKLANISLFHERNNELEEELAAGNIDQDQHNRLLFELKRSLLIDVGTNKLEPESDLHEAGLSTGSISRQKEKSRGVKSTKSKTHKIRDASFIIPAMVAILIPLAAYGLYSQWGYIEDVELMGLFQRTVENGNDPEEVQELVVSLGQVVQEDEERTWAWYFLA
;
A
#
# COMPACT_ATOMS: atom_id res chain seq x y z
N MET A 1 29.47 -9.21 -9.99
CA MET A 1 29.31 -9.12 -8.51
C MET A 1 28.77 -7.76 -8.05
N PHE A 2 29.34 -6.63 -8.49
CA PHE A 2 28.92 -5.28 -8.09
C PHE A 2 27.42 -4.99 -8.28
N TRP A 3 26.87 -5.31 -9.45
CA TRP A 3 25.44 -5.09 -9.75
C TRP A 3 24.47 -5.83 -8.82
N LEU A 4 24.82 -7.05 -8.42
CA LEU A 4 24.00 -7.85 -7.51
C LEU A 4 23.96 -7.23 -6.12
N LEU A 5 25.11 -6.71 -5.65
CA LEU A 5 25.20 -5.95 -4.41
C LEU A 5 24.41 -4.64 -4.48
N THR A 6 24.52 -3.87 -5.56
CA THR A 6 23.80 -2.60 -5.72
C THR A 6 22.27 -2.81 -5.73
N VAL A 7 21.77 -3.82 -6.43
CA VAL A 7 20.33 -4.16 -6.44
C VAL A 7 19.87 -4.63 -5.06
N CYS A 8 20.67 -5.48 -4.40
CA CYS A 8 20.37 -5.96 -3.04
C CYS A 8 20.29 -4.80 -2.03
N LEU A 9 21.25 -3.87 -2.06
CA LEU A 9 21.27 -2.71 -1.18
C LEU A 9 20.10 -1.76 -1.43
N PHE A 10 19.71 -1.57 -2.70
CA PHE A 10 18.59 -0.72 -3.06
C PHE A 10 17.25 -1.31 -2.59
N LEU A 11 17.09 -2.64 -2.71
CA LEU A 11 15.93 -3.36 -2.15
C LEU A 11 15.85 -3.18 -0.63
N LEU A 12 16.98 -3.33 0.06
CA LEU A 12 17.06 -3.15 1.51
C LEU A 12 16.72 -1.71 1.93
N ALA A 13 17.22 -0.72 1.19
CA ALA A 13 16.93 0.70 1.42
C ALA A 13 15.43 1.01 1.19
N SER A 14 14.83 0.44 0.14
CA SER A 14 13.40 0.57 -0.12
C SER A 14 12.57 -0.04 1.02
N MET A 15 12.93 -1.23 1.50
CA MET A 15 12.31 -1.87 2.67
C MET A 15 12.36 -0.96 3.90
N PHE A 16 13.50 -0.30 4.15
CA PHE A 16 13.65 0.63 5.26
C PHE A 16 12.77 1.87 5.16
N VAL A 17 12.36 2.30 3.96
CA VAL A 17 11.43 3.42 3.80
C VAL A 17 9.98 2.94 3.91
N VAL A 18 9.66 1.77 3.34
CA VAL A 18 8.31 1.21 3.31
C VAL A 18 7.84 0.81 4.71
N VAL A 19 8.69 0.22 5.55
CA VAL A 19 8.35 -0.23 6.90
C VAL A 19 7.89 0.91 7.84
N PRO A 20 8.66 2.00 8.07
CA PRO A 20 8.24 3.09 8.93
C PRO A 20 7.05 3.85 8.35
N LEU A 21 6.91 3.89 7.02
CA LEU A 21 5.75 4.50 6.38
C LEU A 21 4.49 3.66 6.62
N TRP A 22 4.60 2.33 6.52
CA TRP A 22 3.49 1.41 6.76
C TRP A 22 3.02 1.41 8.23
N LEU A 23 3.98 1.49 9.17
CA LEU A 23 3.70 1.62 10.60
C LEU A 23 2.96 2.94 10.91
N ARG A 24 3.37 4.06 10.30
CA ARG A 24 2.77 5.38 10.54
C ARG A 24 1.38 5.52 9.93
N ILE A 25 1.14 4.99 8.73
CA ILE A 25 -0.17 5.07 8.07
C ILE A 25 -1.21 4.24 8.82
N THR A 26 -0.81 3.05 9.29
CA THR A 26 -1.70 2.18 10.06
C THR A 26 -2.04 2.83 11.41
N ALA A 27 -1.05 3.41 12.10
CA ALA A 27 -1.26 4.12 13.36
C ALA A 27 -2.19 5.35 13.21
N ALA A 28 -2.02 6.16 12.16
CA ALA A 28 -2.85 7.35 11.93
C ALA A 28 -4.33 7.01 11.69
N SER A 29 -4.61 5.89 11.00
CA SER A 29 -5.99 5.43 10.79
C SER A 29 -6.67 5.03 12.11
N PHE A 30 -5.95 4.32 12.98
CA PHE A 30 -6.44 3.88 14.29
C PHE A 30 -6.65 5.07 15.24
N GLU A 31 -5.68 5.98 15.31
CA GLU A 31 -5.75 7.21 16.11
C GLU A 31 -6.97 8.05 15.71
N SER A 32 -7.21 8.25 14.40
CA SER A 32 -8.36 9.02 13.91
C SER A 32 -9.71 8.39 14.29
N GLU A 33 -9.78 7.05 14.34
CA GLU A 33 -11.00 6.33 14.70
C GLU A 33 -11.25 6.39 16.22
N GLU A 34 -10.20 6.25 17.04
CA GLU A 34 -10.30 6.41 18.49
C GLU A 34 -10.66 7.83 18.90
N LEU A 35 -10.04 8.85 18.31
CA LEU A 35 -10.36 10.25 18.56
C LEU A 35 -11.83 10.56 18.25
N ARG A 36 -12.36 10.02 17.15
CA ARG A 36 -13.78 10.18 16.79
C ARG A 36 -14.72 9.49 17.78
N LYS A 37 -14.36 8.28 18.26
CA LYS A 37 -15.14 7.57 19.29
C LYS A 37 -15.14 8.33 20.62
N LEU A 38 -13.99 8.83 21.04
CA LEU A 38 -13.83 9.57 22.28
C LEU A 38 -14.65 10.87 22.26
N ALA A 39 -14.60 11.61 21.15
CA ALA A 39 -15.41 12.81 20.94
C ALA A 39 -16.93 12.51 20.99
N ASN A 40 -17.36 11.40 20.40
CA ASN A 40 -18.77 11.02 20.39
C ASN A 40 -19.27 10.59 21.78
N ILE A 41 -18.44 9.89 22.56
CA ILE A 41 -18.76 9.49 23.94
C ILE A 41 -18.78 10.71 24.87
N SER A 42 -17.83 11.64 24.75
CA SER A 42 -17.81 12.84 25.58
C SER A 42 -19.03 13.73 25.33
N LEU A 43 -19.43 13.89 24.06
CA LEU A 43 -20.62 14.65 23.70
C LEU A 43 -21.91 14.03 24.25
N PHE A 44 -21.99 12.69 24.32
CA PHE A 44 -23.12 12.00 24.95
C PHE A 44 -23.29 12.38 26.42
N HIS A 45 -22.19 12.36 27.19
CA HIS A 45 -22.25 12.70 28.61
C HIS A 45 -22.66 14.15 28.84
N GLU A 46 -22.16 15.08 28.01
CA GLU A 46 -22.54 16.49 28.06
C GLU A 46 -24.05 16.68 27.84
N ARG A 47 -24.60 16.07 26.78
CA ARG A 47 -26.04 16.17 26.48
C ARG A 47 -26.93 15.42 27.46
N ASN A 48 -26.44 14.33 28.04
CA ASN A 48 -27.18 13.63 29.10
C ASN A 48 -27.29 14.51 30.35
N ASN A 49 -26.20 15.18 30.75
CA ASN A 49 -26.23 16.07 31.91
C ASN A 49 -27.16 17.28 31.66
N GLU A 50 -27.16 17.83 30.46
CA GLU A 50 -28.09 18.90 30.06
C GLU A 50 -29.55 18.47 30.20
N LEU A 51 -29.89 17.25 29.76
CA LEU A 51 -31.25 16.69 29.91
C LEU A 51 -31.64 16.47 31.37
N GLU A 52 -30.71 16.05 32.22
CA GLU A 52 -30.95 15.88 33.66
C GLU A 52 -31.17 17.24 34.35
N GLU A 53 -30.43 18.26 33.96
CA GLU A 53 -30.63 19.64 34.44
C GLU A 53 -31.98 20.21 34.00
N GLU A 54 -32.41 19.98 32.76
CA GLU A 54 -33.73 20.38 32.28
C GLU A 54 -34.86 19.68 33.02
N LEU A 55 -34.69 18.39 33.34
CA LEU A 55 -35.64 17.63 34.15
C LEU A 55 -35.70 18.19 35.59
N ALA A 56 -34.53 18.45 36.18
CA ALA A 56 -34.42 19.01 37.54
C ALA A 56 -34.99 20.43 37.64
N ALA A 57 -34.85 21.23 36.57
CA ALA A 57 -35.46 22.54 36.44
C ALA A 57 -36.98 22.47 36.19
N GLY A 58 -37.52 21.29 35.89
CA GLY A 58 -38.92 21.08 35.54
C GLY A 58 -39.30 21.62 34.16
N ASN A 59 -38.32 21.88 33.29
CA ASN A 59 -38.52 22.33 31.91
C ASN A 59 -39.05 21.21 31.02
N ILE A 60 -38.70 19.96 31.33
CA ILE A 60 -39.16 18.76 30.63
C ILE A 60 -39.73 17.76 31.63
N ASP A 61 -40.75 17.01 31.21
CA ASP A 61 -41.36 15.94 32.01
C ASP A 61 -40.57 14.62 31.89
N GLN A 62 -40.79 13.70 32.84
CA GLN A 62 -40.09 12.40 32.91
C GLN A 62 -40.26 11.59 31.61
N ASP A 63 -41.44 11.64 31.00
CA ASP A 63 -41.71 10.94 29.74
C ASP A 63 -40.97 11.56 28.55
N GLN A 64 -40.80 12.89 28.54
CA GLN A 64 -40.03 13.58 27.51
C GLN A 64 -38.53 13.29 27.65
N HIS A 65 -38.02 13.33 28.87
CA HIS A 65 -36.63 12.95 29.18
C HIS A 65 -36.33 11.53 28.70
N ASN A 66 -37.20 10.56 29.01
CA ASN A 66 -37.01 9.16 28.58
C ASN A 66 -36.98 8.99 27.06
N ARG A 67 -37.78 9.76 26.31
CA ARG A 67 -37.76 9.74 24.84
C ARG A 67 -36.45 10.31 24.28
N LEU A 68 -36.03 11.47 24.77
CA LEU A 68 -34.80 12.13 24.31
C LEU A 68 -33.56 11.29 24.64
N LEU A 69 -33.52 10.71 25.84
CA LEU A 69 -32.47 9.78 26.26
C LEU A 69 -32.38 8.55 25.35
N PHE A 70 -33.53 8.01 24.93
CA PHE A 70 -33.58 6.86 24.04
C PHE A 70 -33.02 7.19 22.64
N GLU A 71 -33.37 8.36 22.10
CA GLU A 71 -32.82 8.84 20.82
C GLU A 71 -31.31 9.07 20.89
N LEU A 72 -30.84 9.68 21.98
CA LEU A 72 -29.42 9.94 22.23
C LEU A 72 -28.61 8.64 22.31
N LYS A 73 -29.10 7.63 23.06
CA LYS A 73 -28.49 6.30 23.15
C LYS A 73 -28.44 5.60 21.79
N ARG A 74 -29.49 5.74 20.98
CA ARG A 74 -29.52 5.18 19.62
C ARG A 74 -28.49 5.84 18.70
N SER A 75 -28.32 7.16 18.78
CA SER A 75 -27.29 7.89 18.03
C SER A 75 -25.89 7.42 18.43
N LEU A 76 -25.62 7.30 19.74
CA LEU A 76 -24.34 6.81 20.25
C LEU A 76 -24.01 5.40 19.71
N LEU A 77 -24.99 4.50 19.66
CA LEU A 77 -24.79 3.14 19.15
C LEU A 77 -24.47 3.12 17.65
N ILE A 78 -25.09 4.02 16.88
CA ILE A 78 -24.77 4.22 15.46
C ILE A 78 -23.35 4.78 15.28
N ASP A 79 -22.96 5.71 16.15
CA ASP A 79 -21.72 6.48 16.07
C ASP A 79 -20.48 5.75 16.61
N VAL A 80 -20.64 4.90 17.63
CA VAL A 80 -19.57 4.03 18.17
C VAL A 80 -19.47 2.72 17.38
N GLY A 81 -20.53 2.36 16.66
CA GLY A 81 -20.59 1.20 15.78
C GLY A 81 -20.62 -0.13 16.55
N THR A 82 -21.37 -1.10 16.02
CA THR A 82 -21.52 -2.48 16.50
C THR A 82 -20.24 -3.31 16.33
N ASN A 83 -19.08 -2.79 16.71
CA ASN A 83 -17.79 -3.47 16.66
C ASN A 83 -17.22 -3.73 18.08
N LYS A 84 -18.03 -3.50 19.11
CA LYS A 84 -17.75 -3.86 20.51
C LYS A 84 -18.63 -5.02 20.99
N LEU A 85 -18.96 -5.94 20.10
CA LEU A 85 -19.69 -7.16 20.43
C LEU A 85 -18.99 -8.34 19.74
N GLU A 86 -17.99 -8.91 20.42
CA GLU A 86 -17.66 -10.33 20.56
C GLU A 86 -16.31 -10.46 21.30
N PRO A 87 -16.05 -11.51 22.11
CA PRO A 87 -16.86 -12.00 23.21
C PRO A 87 -15.98 -12.24 24.46
N GLU A 88 -16.36 -11.70 25.61
CA GLU A 88 -15.96 -12.32 26.89
C GLU A 88 -17.20 -12.94 27.52
N SER A 89 -17.22 -14.28 27.50
CA SER A 89 -17.95 -15.14 28.42
C SER A 89 -17.93 -14.53 29.83
N ASP A 90 -19.06 -14.32 30.50
CA ASP A 90 -19.72 -15.40 31.23
C ASP A 90 -21.23 -15.14 31.44
N LEU A 91 -22.03 -16.13 31.05
CA LEU A 91 -23.25 -16.67 31.67
C LEU A 91 -24.13 -15.73 32.53
N HIS A 92 -25.37 -15.46 32.10
CA HIS A 92 -26.60 -16.13 32.61
C HIS A 92 -27.87 -15.53 31.97
N GLU A 93 -28.75 -16.44 31.50
CA GLU A 93 -30.23 -16.43 31.55
C GLU A 93 -31.03 -15.17 31.17
N ALA A 94 -32.23 -15.23 30.62
CA ALA A 94 -33.11 -16.25 30.07
C ALA A 94 -34.22 -15.49 29.31
N GLY A 95 -34.86 -16.16 28.35
CA GLY A 95 -36.18 -15.91 27.75
C GLY A 95 -36.83 -14.53 27.83
N LEU A 96 -37.38 -14.04 26.71
CA LEU A 96 -38.72 -14.42 26.27
C LEU A 96 -39.17 -13.66 25.00
N SER A 97 -39.88 -14.39 24.13
CA SER A 97 -40.95 -13.98 23.20
C SER A 97 -40.87 -12.60 22.53
N THR A 98 -40.62 -12.52 21.22
CA THR A 98 -41.68 -12.60 20.17
C THR A 98 -42.88 -11.69 20.45
N GLY A 99 -42.97 -10.59 19.73
CA GLY A 99 -44.12 -9.68 19.78
C GLY A 99 -44.07 -8.68 18.62
N SER A 100 -44.57 -9.11 17.47
CA SER A 100 -44.90 -8.27 16.32
C SER A 100 -45.74 -7.05 16.70
N ILE A 101 -45.41 -5.86 16.20
CA ILE A 101 -46.39 -4.85 15.75
C ILE A 101 -45.76 -3.98 14.64
N SER A 102 -46.22 -4.27 13.42
CA SER A 102 -46.74 -3.36 12.39
C SER A 102 -46.26 -1.90 12.32
N ARG A 103 -45.59 -1.61 11.20
CA ARG A 103 -45.69 -0.41 10.34
C ARG A 103 -46.66 0.69 10.81
N GLN A 104 -46.13 1.90 10.98
CA GLN A 104 -46.82 3.09 10.52
C GLN A 104 -45.87 4.01 9.74
N LYS A 105 -46.37 4.41 8.58
CA LYS A 105 -45.80 5.26 7.53
C LYS A 105 -45.67 6.69 8.06
N GLU A 106 -44.52 7.31 7.90
CA GLU A 106 -44.46 8.77 7.71
C GLU A 106 -43.41 9.15 6.67
N LYS A 107 -43.83 10.08 5.82
CA LYS A 107 -43.30 10.37 4.50
C LYS A 107 -42.70 11.77 4.55
N SER A 108 -41.38 11.88 4.59
CA SER A 108 -40.70 13.15 4.34
C SER A 108 -39.59 13.00 3.30
N ARG A 109 -39.58 13.98 2.40
CA ARG A 109 -38.89 14.07 1.11
C ARG A 109 -37.41 14.42 1.26
N GLY A 110 -36.59 13.91 0.33
CA GLY A 110 -35.23 14.40 -0.01
C GLY A 110 -34.18 13.97 1.02
N VAL A 111 -33.12 13.25 0.70
CA VAL A 111 -32.17 13.41 -0.41
C VAL A 111 -31.67 12.02 -0.81
N LYS A 112 -31.60 11.75 -2.12
CA LYS A 112 -30.94 10.54 -2.64
C LYS A 112 -29.43 10.68 -2.41
N SER A 113 -28.89 10.09 -1.35
CA SER A 113 -27.47 9.72 -1.38
C SER A 113 -27.36 8.40 -2.14
N THR A 114 -26.83 8.51 -3.35
CA THR A 114 -26.39 7.39 -4.16
C THR A 114 -25.51 6.49 -3.31
N LYS A 115 -25.92 5.23 -3.13
CA LYS A 115 -25.06 4.16 -2.61
C LYS A 115 -23.87 4.02 -3.56
N SER A 116 -22.77 4.72 -3.29
CA SER A 116 -21.47 4.30 -3.82
C SER A 116 -21.09 3.05 -3.04
N LYS A 117 -21.15 1.91 -3.72
CA LYS A 117 -20.44 0.71 -3.28
C LYS A 117 -18.96 1.05 -3.38
N THR A 118 -18.39 1.62 -2.32
CA THR A 118 -16.93 1.67 -2.18
C THR A 118 -16.49 0.25 -1.86
N HIS A 119 -16.07 -0.46 -2.91
CA HIS A 119 -15.20 -1.60 -2.74
C HIS A 119 -14.08 -1.18 -1.79
N LYS A 120 -13.90 -1.97 -0.74
CA LYS A 120 -12.73 -1.99 0.13
C LYS A 120 -11.51 -2.38 -0.73
N ILE A 121 -11.10 -1.48 -1.62
CA ILE A 121 -9.85 -1.58 -2.35
C ILE A 121 -8.81 -1.13 -1.33
N ARG A 122 -8.21 -2.11 -0.67
CA ARG A 122 -6.93 -2.00 0.02
C ARG A 122 -6.07 -0.95 -0.70
N ASP A 123 -5.79 0.17 -0.04
CA ASP A 123 -5.24 1.41 -0.61
C ASP A 123 -4.23 1.16 -1.74
N ALA A 124 -4.74 1.10 -2.98
CA ALA A 124 -3.96 0.67 -4.15
C ALA A 124 -2.98 1.75 -4.63
N SER A 125 -3.08 2.96 -4.08
CA SER A 125 -2.14 4.07 -4.32
C SER A 125 -0.70 3.73 -3.94
N PHE A 126 -0.47 2.79 -3.03
CA PHE A 126 0.88 2.41 -2.61
C PHE A 126 1.48 1.24 -3.40
N ILE A 127 0.64 0.44 -4.07
CA ILE A 127 1.11 -0.72 -4.84
C ILE A 127 1.81 -0.27 -6.12
N ILE A 128 1.33 0.82 -6.73
CA ILE A 128 1.89 1.36 -7.98
C ILE A 128 3.36 1.80 -7.81
N PRO A 129 3.73 2.69 -6.86
CA PRO A 129 5.13 3.10 -6.71
C PRO A 129 6.04 1.95 -6.24
N ALA A 130 5.55 1.03 -5.39
CA ALA A 130 6.32 -0.13 -4.97
C ALA A 130 6.60 -1.10 -6.12
N MET A 131 5.61 -1.33 -6.98
CA MET A 131 5.76 -2.17 -8.16
C MET A 131 6.72 -1.51 -9.16
N VAL A 132 6.62 -0.20 -9.39
CA VAL A 132 7.57 0.55 -10.23
C VAL A 132 9.00 0.51 -9.67
N ALA A 133 9.18 0.64 -8.35
CA ALA A 133 10.50 0.58 -7.71
C ALA A 133 11.17 -0.80 -7.85
N ILE A 134 10.39 -1.87 -7.99
CA ILE A 134 10.89 -3.23 -8.24
C ILE A 134 11.07 -3.49 -9.75
N LEU A 135 10.19 -2.94 -10.58
CA LEU A 135 10.18 -3.17 -12.02
C LEU A 135 11.29 -2.38 -12.72
N ILE A 136 11.67 -1.18 -12.24
CA ILE A 136 12.77 -0.39 -12.81
C ILE A 136 14.11 -1.15 -12.76
N PRO A 137 14.57 -1.73 -11.64
CA PRO A 137 15.79 -2.54 -11.60
C PRO A 137 15.72 -3.76 -12.53
N LEU A 138 14.57 -4.43 -12.61
CA LEU A 138 14.40 -5.61 -13.45
C LEU A 138 14.43 -5.25 -14.94
N ALA A 139 13.75 -4.16 -15.31
CA ALA A 139 13.77 -3.60 -16.65
C ALA A 139 15.17 -3.09 -17.02
N ALA A 140 15.88 -2.43 -16.10
CA ALA A 140 17.25 -1.98 -16.31
C ALA A 140 18.20 -3.14 -16.57
N TYR A 141 18.07 -4.25 -15.83
CA TYR A 141 18.85 -5.46 -16.07
C TYR A 141 18.53 -6.09 -17.44
N GLY A 142 17.24 -6.18 -17.79
CA GLY A 142 16.81 -6.69 -19.10
C GLY A 142 17.31 -5.82 -20.26
N LEU A 143 17.12 -4.50 -20.19
CA LEU A 143 17.62 -3.58 -21.21
C LEU A 143 19.15 -3.60 -21.30
N TYR A 144 19.85 -3.71 -20.17
CA TYR A 144 21.31 -3.85 -20.17
C TYR A 144 21.77 -5.12 -20.87
N SER A 145 21.03 -6.24 -20.76
CA SER A 145 21.39 -7.44 -21.52
C SER A 145 21.18 -7.30 -23.03
N GLN A 146 20.25 -6.44 -23.46
CA GLN A 146 19.92 -6.27 -24.87
C GLN A 146 20.66 -5.09 -25.54
N TRP A 147 21.12 -4.11 -24.75
CA TRP A 147 21.79 -2.89 -25.22
C TRP A 147 23.21 -2.74 -24.65
N GLY A 148 23.61 -3.60 -23.72
CA GLY A 148 24.90 -3.58 -23.07
C GLY A 148 25.91 -4.34 -23.92
N TYR A 149 26.77 -3.58 -24.58
CA TYR A 149 27.90 -4.09 -25.34
C TYR A 149 29.11 -4.32 -24.43
N ILE A 150 28.93 -5.09 -23.34
CA ILE A 150 30.02 -5.29 -22.37
C ILE A 150 31.15 -6.11 -23.00
N GLU A 151 30.81 -7.08 -23.86
CA GLU A 151 31.77 -7.86 -24.62
C GLU A 151 32.57 -6.97 -25.58
N ASP A 152 31.92 -6.06 -26.30
CA ASP A 152 32.60 -5.15 -27.25
C ASP A 152 33.64 -4.23 -26.57
N VAL A 153 33.38 -3.80 -25.33
CA VAL A 153 34.32 -2.97 -24.56
C VAL A 153 35.55 -3.76 -24.13
N GLU A 154 35.39 -5.05 -23.80
CA GLU A 154 36.51 -5.93 -23.47
C GLU A 154 37.36 -6.24 -24.71
N LEU A 155 36.72 -6.44 -25.87
CA LEU A 155 37.43 -6.61 -27.15
C LEU A 155 38.28 -5.38 -27.52
N MET A 156 37.79 -4.17 -27.25
CA MET A 156 38.58 -2.95 -27.46
C MET A 156 39.81 -2.90 -26.53
N GLY A 157 39.69 -3.43 -25.31
CA GLY A 157 40.81 -3.57 -24.37
C GLY A 157 41.88 -4.56 -24.86
N LEU A 158 41.45 -5.71 -25.40
CA LEU A 158 42.36 -6.69 -26.00
C LEU A 158 43.04 -6.11 -27.25
N PHE A 159 42.28 -5.44 -28.13
CA PHE A 159 42.82 -4.79 -29.32
C PHE A 159 43.90 -3.75 -28.99
N GLN A 160 43.61 -2.87 -28.03
CA GLN A 160 44.55 -1.83 -27.59
C GLN A 160 45.85 -2.46 -27.09
N ARG A 161 45.74 -3.53 -26.28
CA ARG A 161 46.89 -4.27 -25.77
C ARG A 161 47.71 -4.92 -26.89
N THR A 162 47.05 -5.60 -27.83
CA THR A 162 47.70 -6.24 -28.98
C THR A 162 48.40 -5.24 -29.90
N VAL A 163 47.82 -4.05 -30.13
CA VAL A 163 48.44 -2.99 -30.94
C VAL A 163 49.64 -2.37 -30.23
N GLU A 164 49.52 -2.12 -28.93
CA GLU A 164 50.62 -1.56 -28.11
C GLU A 164 51.78 -2.55 -27.95
N ASN A 165 51.49 -3.85 -27.96
CA ASN A 165 52.45 -4.92 -27.74
C ASN A 165 52.61 -5.84 -28.97
N GLY A 166 52.47 -5.28 -30.18
CA GLY A 166 52.36 -6.02 -31.45
C GLY A 166 53.56 -6.87 -31.89
N ASN A 167 54.57 -7.01 -31.05
CA ASN A 167 55.69 -7.94 -31.24
C ASN A 167 55.40 -9.32 -30.60
N ASP A 168 54.36 -9.43 -29.77
CA ASP A 168 53.97 -10.66 -29.10
C ASP A 168 52.99 -11.48 -29.98
N PRO A 169 53.42 -12.63 -30.52
CA PRO A 169 52.56 -13.45 -31.37
C PRO A 169 51.38 -14.08 -30.61
N GLU A 170 51.42 -14.20 -29.28
CA GLU A 170 50.34 -14.80 -28.49
C GLU A 170 49.14 -13.85 -28.37
N GLU A 171 49.39 -12.56 -28.11
CA GLU A 171 48.33 -11.55 -27.95
C GLU A 171 47.62 -11.23 -29.28
N VAL A 172 48.32 -11.37 -30.42
CA VAL A 172 47.72 -11.26 -31.76
C VAL A 172 46.82 -12.46 -32.06
N GLN A 173 47.24 -13.66 -31.65
CA GLN A 173 46.42 -14.87 -31.81
C GLN A 173 45.16 -14.80 -30.94
N GLU A 174 45.27 -14.32 -29.70
CA GLU A 174 44.14 -14.16 -28.78
C GLU A 174 43.08 -13.18 -29.32
N LEU A 175 43.51 -12.06 -29.92
CA LEU A 175 42.62 -11.12 -30.57
C LEU A 175 41.91 -11.73 -31.79
N VAL A 176 42.64 -12.42 -32.66
CA VAL A 176 42.06 -13.04 -33.87
C VAL A 176 41.05 -14.14 -33.51
N VAL A 177 41.36 -14.95 -32.49
CA VAL A 177 40.46 -16.01 -32.00
C VAL A 177 39.19 -15.42 -31.38
N SER A 178 39.32 -14.39 -30.54
CA SER A 178 38.16 -13.73 -29.91
C SER A 178 37.28 -12.99 -30.93
N LEU A 179 37.86 -12.31 -31.92
CA LEU A 179 37.09 -11.73 -33.04
C LEU A 179 36.36 -12.80 -33.86
N GLY A 180 37.04 -13.91 -34.16
CA GLY A 180 36.43 -15.03 -34.88
C GLY A 180 35.22 -15.61 -34.14
N GLN A 181 35.31 -15.72 -32.82
CA GLN A 181 34.20 -16.19 -31.99
C GLN A 181 33.03 -15.20 -31.98
N VAL A 182 33.30 -13.90 -31.81
CA VAL A 182 32.25 -12.85 -31.82
C VAL A 182 31.53 -12.77 -33.16
N VAL A 183 32.26 -12.89 -34.27
CA VAL A 183 31.70 -12.91 -35.63
C VAL A 183 30.84 -14.16 -35.87
N GLN A 184 31.24 -15.30 -35.31
CA GLN A 184 30.50 -16.56 -35.46
C GLN A 184 29.24 -16.61 -34.58
N GLU A 185 29.27 -15.97 -33.42
CA GLU A 185 28.12 -15.90 -32.49
C GLU A 185 27.08 -14.87 -32.92
N ASP A 186 27.49 -13.76 -33.56
CA ASP A 186 26.61 -12.67 -33.97
C ASP A 186 27.04 -12.06 -35.31
N GLU A 187 26.56 -12.67 -36.41
CA GLU A 187 26.90 -12.29 -37.79
C GLU A 187 26.44 -10.85 -38.15
N GLU A 188 25.49 -10.28 -37.40
CA GLU A 188 25.01 -8.91 -37.60
C GLU A 188 26.00 -7.84 -37.08
N ARG A 189 27.02 -8.24 -36.30
CA ARG A 189 28.10 -7.36 -35.82
C ARG A 189 29.10 -7.04 -36.94
N THR A 190 28.64 -6.22 -37.87
CA THR A 190 29.40 -5.69 -39.01
C THR A 190 30.73 -5.04 -38.64
N TRP A 191 30.86 -4.51 -37.42
CA TRP A 191 32.11 -3.93 -36.95
C TRP A 191 33.22 -4.97 -36.77
N ALA A 192 32.92 -6.19 -36.32
CA ALA A 192 33.93 -7.21 -36.04
C ALA A 192 34.58 -7.73 -37.33
N TRP A 193 33.81 -7.78 -38.42
CA TRP A 193 34.30 -8.06 -39.76
C TRP A 193 35.30 -7.01 -40.28
N TYR A 194 35.15 -5.74 -39.90
CA TYR A 194 36.07 -4.68 -40.31
C TYR A 194 37.48 -4.88 -39.76
N PHE A 195 37.61 -5.58 -38.63
CA PHE A 195 38.89 -5.86 -38.00
C PHE A 195 39.57 -7.15 -38.51
N LEU A 196 38.84 -8.02 -39.19
CA LEU A 196 39.38 -9.24 -39.83
C LEU A 196 39.84 -9.01 -41.28
N ALA A 197 39.51 -7.86 -41.86
CA ALA A 197 39.85 -7.48 -43.23
C ALA A 197 41.24 -6.84 -43.33
#